data_AF-A0A6V7IN81-F1
#
_entry.id   AF-A0A6V7IN81-F1
#
_cell.length_a   1.000
_cell.length_b   1.000
_cell.length_c   1.000
_cell.angle_alpha   90.00
_cell.angle_beta   90.00
_cell.angle_gamma   90.00
#
_symmetry.space_group_name_H-M   'P 1'
#
loop_
_entity.id
_entity.type
_entity.pdbx_description
1 polymer ?
#
loop_
_entity_poly.entity_id
_entity_poly.type
_entity_poly.pdbx_seq_one_letter_code
_entity_poly.pdbx_strand_id
1 'polypeptide(L)' 'FRWRTPVKAQLGELTMYSAPPPGSGAVLALIMNVLEKFVPTADEGTFWQRMIETFKWGYARRTDLGDEDFEDV' A
#
# COMPACT_ATOMS: atom_id res chain seq x y z
N PHE A 1 5.93 -6.07 -24.03
CA PHE A 1 5.35 -6.29 -22.70
C PHE A 1 6.23 -7.26 -21.94
N ARG A 2 6.74 -6.87 -20.76
CA ARG A 2 7.53 -7.75 -19.89
C ARG A 2 6.61 -8.24 -18.77
N TRP A 3 6.59 -9.55 -18.52
CA TRP A 3 5.93 -10.10 -17.35
C TRP A 3 6.78 -9.78 -16.11
N ARG A 4 6.13 -9.25 -15.07
CA ARG A 4 6.77 -8.95 -13.77
C ARG A 4 6.03 -9.68 -12.66
N THR A 5 6.76 -9.97 -11.59
CA THR A 5 6.18 -10.58 -10.38
C THR A 5 5.22 -9.57 -9.73
N PRO A 6 3.98 -9.96 -9.38
CA PRO A 6 3.05 -9.06 -8.71
C PRO A 6 3.52 -8.71 -7.30
N VAL A 7 3.12 -7.53 -6.83
CA VAL A 7 3.27 -7.17 -5.41
C VAL A 7 2.37 -8.07 -4.59
N LYS A 8 2.91 -8.65 -3.53
CA LYS A 8 2.19 -9.52 -2.60
C LYS A 8 2.20 -8.91 -1.20
N ALA A 9 1.06 -8.89 -0.55
CA ALA A 9 0.93 -8.50 0.86
C ALA A 9 0.03 -9.49 1.60
N GLN A 10 0.40 -9.82 2.83
CA GLN A 10 -0.40 -10.69 3.69
C GLN A 10 -1.30 -9.82 4.58
N LEU A 11 -2.60 -10.11 4.58
CA LEU A 11 -3.63 -9.45 5.38
C LEU A 11 -4.38 -10.52 6.17
N GLY A 12 -3.88 -10.84 7.36
CA GLY A 12 -4.34 -11.95 8.18
C GLY A 12 -4.17 -13.27 7.43
N GLU A 13 -5.29 -13.96 7.15
CA GLU A 13 -5.31 -15.20 6.38
C GLU A 13 -5.39 -14.99 4.86
N LEU A 14 -5.57 -13.74 4.41
CA LEU A 14 -5.71 -13.40 3.00
C LEU A 14 -4.39 -12.93 2.40
N THR A 15 -4.15 -13.28 1.13
CA THR A 15 -3.03 -12.73 0.36
C THR A 15 -3.57 -11.78 -0.71
N MET A 16 -3.15 -10.52 -0.65
CA MET A 16 -3.45 -9.51 -1.66
C MET A 16 -2.39 -9.53 -2.77
N TYR A 17 -2.85 -9.48 -4.01
CA TYR A 17 -2.01 -9.35 -5.20
C TYR A 17 -2.29 -8.02 -5.89
N SER A 18 -1.23 -7.29 -6.27
CA SER A 18 -1.35 -6.01 -6.97
C SER A 18 -0.27 -5.82 -8.04
N ALA A 19 -0.44 -4.78 -8.86
CA ALA A 19 0.47 -4.47 -9.96
C ALA A 19 1.87 -4.08 -9.44
N PRO A 20 2.95 -4.59 -10.06
CA PRO A 20 4.31 -4.14 -9.78
C PRO A 20 4.55 -2.70 -10.29
N PRO A 21 5.66 -2.05 -9.89
CA PRO A 21 6.09 -0.79 -10.49
C PRO A 21 6.10 -0.87 -12.03
N PRO A 22 5.70 0.20 -12.75
CA PRO A 22 5.33 1.55 -12.28
C PRO A 22 3.92 1.67 -11.68
N GLY A 23 3.20 0.55 -11.50
CA GLY A 23 1.91 0.53 -10.83
C GLY A 23 2.00 0.87 -9.34
N SER A 24 0.88 1.30 -8.75
CA SER A 24 0.81 1.74 -7.34
C SER A 24 0.57 0.59 -6.35
N GLY A 25 0.88 -0.66 -6.73
CA GLY A 25 0.60 -1.83 -5.89
C GLY A 25 1.39 -1.86 -4.59
N ALA A 26 2.62 -1.34 -4.60
CA ALA A 26 3.43 -1.19 -3.39
C ALA A 26 2.83 -0.16 -2.41
N VAL A 27 2.27 0.95 -2.91
CA VAL A 27 1.54 1.94 -2.08
C VAL A 27 0.33 1.30 -1.43
N LEU A 28 -0.45 0.54 -2.21
CA LEU A 28 -1.63 -0.15 -1.69
C LEU A 28 -1.26 -1.18 -0.62
N ALA A 29 -0.23 -1.99 -0.86
CA ALA A 29 0.29 -2.93 0.12
C ALA A 29 0.68 -2.24 1.43
N LEU A 30 1.38 -1.10 1.35
CA LEU A 30 1.74 -0.31 2.52
C LEU A 30 0.51 0.19 3.30
N ILE A 31 -0.47 0.77 2.60
CA ILE A 31 -1.71 1.27 3.20
C ILE A 31 -2.43 0.13 3.93
N MET A 32 -2.59 -1.03 3.26
CA MET A 32 -3.31 -2.16 3.84
C MET A 32 -2.62 -2.74 5.08
N ASN A 33 -1.29 -2.86 5.06
CA ASN A 33 -0.50 -3.32 6.21
C ASN A 33 -0.62 -2.39 7.43
N VAL A 34 -0.82 -1.09 7.22
CA VAL A 34 -1.05 -0.13 8.32
C VAL A 34 -2.50 -0.25 8.81
N LEU A 35 -3.47 -0.22 7.90
CA LEU A 35 -4.89 -0.30 8.27
C LEU A 35 -5.21 -1.58 9.04
N GLU A 36 -4.62 -2.72 8.66
CA GLU A 36 -4.79 -4.00 9.36
C GLU A 36 -4.49 -3.91 10.87
N LYS A 37 -3.53 -3.07 11.27
CA LYS A 37 -3.14 -2.93 12.68
C LYS A 37 -4.01 -1.95 13.46
N PHE A 38 -4.66 -1.02 12.77
CA PHE A 38 -5.28 0.15 13.39
C PHE A 38 -6.80 0.23 13.18
N VAL A 39 -7.39 -0.64 12.35
CA VAL A 39 -8.80 -0.65 11.97
C VAL A 39 -9.35 -2.09 12.07
N PRO A 40 -10.62 -2.29 12.50
CA PRO A 40 -11.59 -1.29 12.93
C PRO A 40 -11.32 -0.70 14.31
N THR A 41 -11.89 0.47 14.57
CA THR A 41 -11.96 1.09 15.89
C THR A 41 -13.40 1.20 16.35
N ALA A 42 -13.62 1.23 17.67
CA ALA A 42 -14.96 1.34 18.25
C ALA A 42 -15.62 2.70 17.98
N ASP A 43 -14.81 3.76 17.93
CA ASP A 43 -15.27 5.12 17.63
C ASP A 43 -15.15 5.44 16.14
N GLU A 44 -16.21 6.01 15.57
CA GLU A 44 -16.30 6.37 14.15
C GLU A 44 -15.35 7.53 13.79
N GLY A 45 -15.19 8.52 14.68
CA GLY A 45 -14.27 9.63 14.46
C GLY A 45 -12.82 9.15 14.33
N THR A 46 -12.41 8.27 15.25
CA THR A 46 -11.10 7.65 15.26
C THR A 46 -10.89 6.75 14.03
N PHE A 47 -11.94 6.04 13.59
CA PHE A 47 -11.89 5.20 12.39
C PHE A 47 -11.55 6.04 11.16
N TRP A 48 -12.32 7.11 10.94
CA TRP A 48 -12.12 8.00 9.79
C TRP A 48 -10.78 8.73 9.86
N GLN A 49 -10.38 9.19 11.05
CA GLN A 49 -9.06 9.81 11.23
C GLN A 49 -7.93 8.85 10.82
N ARG A 50 -7.93 7.62 11.34
CA ARG A 50 -6.90 6.61 11.03
C ARG A 50 -6.90 6.24 9.56
N MET A 51 -8.08 6.10 8.97
CA MET A 51 -8.22 5.83 7.55
C MET A 51 -7.59 6.96 6.72
N ILE A 52 -8.04 8.20 6.92
CA ILE A 52 -7.60 9.38 6.15
C ILE A 52 -6.08 9.60 6.31
N GLU A 53 -5.56 9.56 7.54
CA GLU A 53 -4.13 9.76 7.78
C GLU A 53 -3.27 8.65 7.17
N THR A 54 -3.74 7.39 7.20
CA THR A 54 -3.03 6.29 6.54
C THR A 54 -2.97 6.49 5.03
N PHE A 55 -4.08 6.93 4.39
CA PHE A 55 -4.08 7.24 2.97
C PHE A 55 -3.15 8.41 2.63
N LYS A 56 -3.19 9.51 3.39
CA LYS A 56 -2.29 10.67 3.19
C LYS A 56 -0.83 10.24 3.27
N TRP A 57 -0.48 9.44 4.27
CA TRP A 57 0.89 8.97 4.48
C TRP A 57 1.35 7.97 3.41
N GLY A 58 0.46 7.08 2.97
CA GLY A 58 0.73 6.15 1.87
C GLY A 58 0.97 6.89 0.55
N TYR A 59 0.10 7.84 0.20
CA TYR A 59 0.27 8.63 -1.03
C TYR A 59 1.48 9.57 -1.00
N ALA A 60 1.87 10.07 0.18
CA ALA A 60 3.11 10.85 0.32
C ALA A 60 4.36 10.04 -0.10
N ARG A 61 4.34 8.71 0.06
CA ARG A 61 5.42 7.79 -0.36
C ARG A 61 5.33 7.36 -1.81
N ARG A 62 4.25 7.71 -2.52
CA ARG A 62 4.11 7.36 -3.94
C ARG A 62 5.23 7.95 -4.78
N THR A 63 5.76 9.10 -4.39
CA THR A 63 6.90 9.75 -5.06
C THR A 63 8.20 9.01 -4.89
N ASP A 64 8.32 8.17 -3.86
CA ASP A 64 9.50 7.32 -3.62
C ASP A 64 9.48 6.06 -4.49
N LEU A 65 8.35 5.76 -5.15
CA LEU A 65 8.24 4.67 -6.10
C LEU A 65 8.64 5.20 -7.49
N GLY A 66 9.94 5.12 -7.76
CA GLY A 66 10.52 5.37 -9.08
C GLY A 66 10.23 4.25 -10.08
N ASP A 67 10.63 4.48 -11.33
CA ASP A 67 10.64 3.43 -12.35
C ASP A 67 11.80 2.48 -12.06
N GLU A 68 11.52 1.20 -11.79
CA GLU A 68 12.54 0.16 -11.58
C GLU A 68 13.51 0.05 -12.77
N ASP A 69 13.13 0.49 -13.98
CA ASP A 69 14.03 0.49 -15.15
C ASP A 69 14.97 1.74 -15.20
N PHE A 70 14.81 2.72 -14.30
CA PHE A 70 15.64 3.93 -14.18
C PHE A 70 16.31 4.10 -12.81
N GLU A 71 16.05 3.22 -11.84
CA GLU A 71 16.86 3.12 -10.62
C GLU A 71 18.13 2.32 -10.95
N ASP A 72 19.27 3.03 -11.02
CA ASP A 72 20.60 2.41 -11.10
C ASP A 72 20.82 1.55 -9.83
N VAL A 73 20.84 0.23 -10.01
CA VAL A 73 21.36 -0.75 -9.03
C VAL A 73 22.81 -1.07 -9.34
#